data_AF-A0A1H3AD04-F1
#
_entry.id   AF-A0A1H3AD04-F1
#
_cell.length_a   1.000
_cell.length_b   1.000
_cell.length_c   1.000
_cell.angle_alpha   90.00
_cell.angle_beta   90.00
_cell.angle_gamma   90.00
#
_symmetry.space_group_name_H-M   'P 1'
#
loop_
_entity.id
_entity.type
_entity.pdbx_description
1 polymer ?
#
loop_
_entity_poly.entity_id
_entity_poly.type
_entity_poly.pdbx_seq_one_letter_code
_entity_poly.pdbx_strand_id
1 'polypeptide(L)'
;MRYVALLRGINVGGTNKVPMARLKEVFQAVGHTDVRTYINSGNVMFESPRRHAGPLSQDLEAAFETEFGFPARVLVLPGSTIEQIAAALPGDWARDERSSCNVLYLLPERASPAALEEFRFDPEYEEACYCDGRFCRALIGPTSVAARCTS
;
A
#
# COMPACT_ATOMS: atom_id res chain seq x y z
N MET A 1 -5.80 -8.20 -17.19
CA MET A 1 -5.65 -8.69 -15.80
C MET A 1 -5.90 -7.53 -14.86
N ARG A 2 -6.51 -7.79 -13.69
CA ARG A 2 -6.80 -6.76 -12.68
C ARG A 2 -5.61 -6.54 -11.75
N TYR A 3 -5.30 -5.28 -11.49
CA TYR A 3 -4.20 -4.83 -10.65
C TYR A 3 -4.66 -3.75 -9.68
N VAL A 4 -3.90 -3.60 -8.60
CA VAL A 4 -3.96 -2.47 -7.67
C VAL A 4 -2.61 -1.77 -7.66
N ALA A 5 -2.61 -0.46 -7.88
CA ALA A 5 -1.47 0.41 -7.67
C ALA A 5 -1.62 1.17 -6.34
N LEU A 6 -0.55 1.17 -5.55
CA LEU A 6 -0.45 1.89 -4.29
C LEU A 6 0.62 2.96 -4.44
N LEU A 7 0.18 4.22 -4.48
CA LEU A 7 1.04 5.40 -4.55
C LEU A 7 1.35 5.90 -3.14
N ARG A 8 2.61 6.28 -2.91
CA ARG A 8 3.06 6.81 -1.61
C ARG A 8 3.46 8.28 -1.73
N GLY A 9 3.20 9.05 -0.66
CA GLY A 9 3.66 10.43 -0.54
C GLY A 9 2.85 11.47 -1.32
N ILE A 10 1.63 11.13 -1.76
CA ILE A 10 0.71 12.07 -2.42
C ILE A 10 -0.36 12.57 -1.45
N ASN A 11 -0.81 13.82 -1.60
CA ASN A 11 -1.89 14.43 -0.82
C ASN A 11 -1.71 14.40 0.71
N VAL A 12 -0.47 14.29 1.20
CA VAL A 12 -0.13 14.30 2.63
C VAL A 12 0.38 15.69 3.03
N GLY A 13 -0.03 16.19 4.19
CA GLY A 13 0.48 17.46 4.73
C GLY A 13 0.25 18.70 3.85
N GLY A 14 -0.69 18.64 2.90
CA GLY A 14 -0.98 19.74 1.96
C GLY A 14 0.01 19.88 0.79
N THR A 15 1.03 19.03 0.72
CA THR A 15 2.00 18.98 -0.39
C THR A 15 1.64 17.86 -1.37
N ASN A 16 2.34 17.81 -2.52
CA ASN A 16 2.17 16.77 -3.54
C ASN A 16 0.71 16.55 -3.93
N LYS A 17 0.02 17.64 -4.29
CA LYS A 17 -1.41 17.64 -4.58
C LYS A 17 -1.69 16.93 -5.90
N VAL A 18 -2.46 15.86 -5.83
CA VAL A 18 -2.84 15.02 -6.97
C VAL A 18 -4.37 14.96 -7.04
N PRO A 19 -5.00 15.63 -8.02
CA PRO A 19 -6.41 15.43 -8.32
C PRO A 19 -6.66 14.00 -8.81
N MET A 20 -7.58 13.26 -8.17
CA MET A 20 -7.86 11.87 -8.54
C MET A 20 -8.37 11.71 -9.99
N ALA A 21 -9.01 12.73 -10.56
CA ALA A 21 -9.40 12.73 -11.97
C ALA A 21 -8.17 12.70 -12.90
N ARG A 22 -7.18 13.57 -12.67
CA ARG A 22 -5.92 13.58 -13.42
C ARG A 22 -5.13 12.31 -13.21
N LEU A 23 -5.13 11.77 -11.98
CA LEU A 23 -4.48 10.48 -11.72
C LEU A 23 -5.08 9.36 -12.57
N LYS A 24 -6.40 9.33 -12.78
CA LYS A 24 -7.03 8.34 -13.66
C LYS A 24 -6.57 8.50 -15.12
N GLU A 25 -6.47 9.73 -15.58
CA GLU A 25 -6.03 10.05 -16.95
C GLU A 25 -4.60 9.57 -17.20
N VAL A 26 -3.70 9.67 -16.21
CA VAL A 26 -2.34 9.11 -16.31
C VAL A 26 -2.37 7.61 -16.58
N PHE A 27 -3.17 6.85 -15.83
CA PHE A 27 -3.28 5.39 -16.04
C PHE A 27 -3.87 5.08 -17.43
N GLN A 28 -4.86 5.84 -17.87
CA GLN A 28 -5.46 5.67 -19.18
C GLN A 28 -4.48 5.99 -20.32
N ALA A 29 -3.65 7.02 -20.16
CA ALA A 29 -2.63 7.41 -21.14
C ALA A 29 -1.55 6.34 -21.33
N VAL A 30 -1.23 5.58 -20.28
CA VAL A 30 -0.30 4.43 -20.33
C VAL A 30 -0.99 3.16 -20.91
N GLY A 31 -2.27 3.25 -21.27
CA GLY A 31 -3.03 2.19 -21.93
C GLY A 31 -3.72 1.23 -20.96
N HIS A 32 -3.98 1.65 -19.72
CA HIS A 32 -4.76 0.88 -18.76
C HIS A 32 -6.25 1.21 -18.82
N THR A 33 -7.08 0.21 -18.50
CA THR A 33 -8.55 0.29 -18.59
C THR A 33 -9.20 0.07 -17.23
N ASP A 34 -10.52 0.28 -17.14
CA ASP A 34 -11.31 0.16 -15.90
C ASP A 34 -10.66 0.83 -14.67
N VAL A 35 -10.11 2.04 -14.87
CA VAL A 35 -9.34 2.74 -13.83
C VAL A 35 -10.28 3.34 -12.78
N ARG A 36 -10.13 2.91 -11.54
CA ARG A 36 -10.90 3.37 -10.38
C ARG A 36 -9.97 3.78 -9.25
N THR A 37 -10.20 4.94 -8.66
CA THR A 37 -9.47 5.43 -7.49
C THR A 37 -10.28 5.17 -6.24
N TYR A 38 -9.62 4.79 -5.15
CA TYR A 38 -10.22 4.69 -3.83
C TYR A 38 -9.74 5.85 -2.96
N ILE A 39 -10.70 6.64 -2.46
CA ILE A 39 -10.49 7.86 -1.67
C ILE A 39 -9.43 8.81 -2.27
N ASN A 40 -8.78 9.64 -1.45
CA ASN A 40 -7.74 10.57 -1.88
C ASN A 40 -6.32 10.13 -1.47
N SER A 41 -6.10 8.81 -1.32
CA SER A 41 -4.89 8.25 -0.71
C SER A 41 -3.91 7.61 -1.70
N GLY A 42 -4.19 7.68 -3.00
CA GLY A 42 -3.32 7.07 -4.02
C GLY A 42 -3.51 5.56 -4.20
N ASN A 43 -4.70 5.03 -3.91
CA ASN A 43 -5.05 3.64 -4.18
C ASN A 43 -5.83 3.57 -5.50
N VAL A 44 -5.32 2.83 -6.48
CA VAL A 44 -5.93 2.76 -7.83
C VAL A 44 -6.09 1.31 -8.25
N MET A 45 -7.31 0.90 -8.60
CA MET A 45 -7.59 -0.37 -9.27
C MET A 45 -7.66 -0.13 -10.79
N PHE A 46 -7.09 -1.03 -11.58
CA PHE A 46 -7.09 -0.93 -13.03
C PHE A 46 -6.92 -2.29 -13.71
N GLU A 47 -7.17 -2.33 -15.00
CA GLU A 47 -6.88 -3.47 -15.86
C GLU A 47 -5.72 -3.17 -16.82
N SER A 48 -4.85 -4.16 -16.99
CA SER A 48 -3.74 -4.09 -17.94
C SER A 48 -3.64 -5.36 -18.79
N PRO A 49 -3.32 -5.24 -20.09
CA PRO A 49 -3.01 -6.39 -20.94
C PRO A 49 -1.63 -7.01 -20.63
N ARG A 50 -0.74 -6.26 -19.96
CA ARG A 50 0.59 -6.75 -19.57
C ARG A 50 0.50 -7.59 -18.31
N ARG A 51 1.37 -8.61 -18.21
CA ARG A 51 1.33 -9.60 -17.13
C ARG A 51 2.26 -9.29 -15.96
N HIS A 52 3.31 -8.50 -16.17
CA HIS A 52 4.36 -8.27 -15.18
C HIS A 52 4.17 -6.94 -14.45
N ALA A 53 4.06 -6.99 -13.13
CA ALA A 53 3.81 -5.82 -12.29
C ALA A 53 5.00 -4.85 -12.21
N GLY A 54 6.24 -5.35 -12.20
CA GLY A 54 7.45 -4.49 -12.10
C GLY A 54 7.56 -3.45 -13.22
N PRO A 55 7.47 -3.84 -14.50
CA PRO A 55 7.45 -2.88 -15.60
C PRO A 55 6.25 -1.92 -15.54
N LEU A 56 5.07 -2.38 -15.08
CA LEU A 56 3.91 -1.50 -14.90
C LEU A 56 4.17 -0.43 -13.84
N SER A 57 4.81 -0.78 -12.73
CA SER A 57 5.26 0.19 -11.72
C SER A 57 6.16 1.26 -12.33
N GLN A 58 7.20 0.86 -13.08
CA GLN A 58 8.16 1.80 -13.67
C GLN A 58 7.51 2.76 -14.67
N ASP A 59 6.63 2.24 -15.54
CA ASP A 59 5.94 3.07 -16.52
C ASP A 59 4.97 4.07 -15.87
N LEU A 60 4.29 3.65 -14.80
CA LEU A 60 3.41 4.52 -14.02
C LEU A 60 4.18 5.58 -13.23
N GLU A 61 5.34 5.23 -12.65
CA GLU A 61 6.24 6.20 -11.98
C GLU A 61 6.68 7.29 -12.96
N ALA A 62 7.15 6.90 -14.15
CA ALA A 62 7.59 7.84 -15.18
C ALA A 62 6.44 8.73 -15.71
N ALA A 63 5.27 8.14 -15.99
CA ALA A 63 4.10 8.87 -16.46
C ALA A 63 3.57 9.83 -15.38
N PHE A 64 3.57 9.40 -14.11
CA PHE A 64 3.18 10.24 -12.99
C PHE A 64 4.11 11.44 -12.83
N GLU A 65 5.43 11.24 -12.84
CA GLU A 65 6.40 12.33 -12.70
C GLU A 65 6.29 13.33 -13.86
N THR A 66 6.05 12.85 -15.07
CA THR A 66 5.81 13.70 -16.25
C THR A 66 4.57 14.58 -16.08
N GLU A 67 3.47 14.05 -15.55
CA GLU A 67 2.21 14.79 -15.36
C GLU A 67 2.28 15.77 -14.18
N PHE A 68 2.83 15.35 -13.04
CA PHE A 68 2.73 16.09 -11.78
C PHE A 68 4.00 16.86 -11.39
N GLY A 69 5.12 16.62 -12.07
CA GLY A 69 6.37 17.34 -11.86
C GLY A 69 7.11 16.97 -10.58
N PHE A 70 6.77 15.84 -9.96
CA PHE A 70 7.49 15.27 -8.82
C PHE A 70 7.41 13.74 -8.83
N PRO A 71 8.44 13.05 -8.28
CA PRO A 71 8.44 11.59 -8.23
C PRO A 71 7.48 11.07 -7.16
N ALA A 72 6.75 10.01 -7.48
CA ALA A 72 6.03 9.19 -6.50
C ALA A 72 6.38 7.72 -6.74
N ARG A 73 6.58 6.96 -5.66
CA ARG A 73 6.77 5.50 -5.77
C ARG A 73 5.43 4.83 -6.00
N VAL A 74 5.38 3.90 -6.96
CA VAL A 74 4.17 3.16 -7.33
C VAL A 74 4.41 1.66 -7.17
N LEU A 75 3.72 1.04 -6.21
CA LEU A 75 3.72 -0.42 -6.08
C LEU A 75 2.50 -1.00 -6.79
N VAL A 76 2.73 -1.81 -7.83
CA VAL A 76 1.69 -2.55 -8.54
C VAL A 76 1.60 -3.98 -8.04
N LEU A 77 0.39 -4.41 -7.68
CA LEU A 77 0.08 -5.75 -7.19
C LEU A 77 -1.04 -6.38 -8.03
N PRO A 78 -0.98 -7.68 -8.36
CA PRO A 78 -2.14 -8.39 -8.89
C PRO A 78 -3.35 -8.26 -7.96
N GLY A 79 -4.56 -8.15 -8.50
CA GLY A 79 -5.78 -8.10 -7.66
C GLY A 79 -5.91 -9.31 -6.74
N SER A 80 -5.53 -10.50 -7.23
CA SER A 80 -5.52 -11.74 -6.45
C SER A 80 -4.61 -11.69 -5.23
N THR A 81 -3.55 -10.89 -5.26
CA THR A 81 -2.67 -10.69 -4.12
C THR A 81 -3.38 -9.95 -2.99
N ILE A 82 -4.19 -8.94 -3.31
CA ILE A 82 -4.97 -8.22 -2.31
C ILE A 82 -6.00 -9.14 -1.67
N GLU A 83 -6.65 -9.99 -2.46
CA GLU A 83 -7.59 -11.02 -1.97
C GLU A 83 -6.91 -12.02 -1.03
N GLN A 84 -5.70 -12.48 -1.37
CA GLN A 84 -4.91 -13.39 -0.53
C GLN A 84 -4.53 -12.75 0.81
N ILE A 85 -4.08 -11.49 0.80
CA ILE A 85 -3.75 -10.76 2.03
C ILE A 85 -5.01 -10.65 2.90
N ALA A 86 -6.13 -10.20 2.32
CA ALA A 86 -7.38 -10.05 3.04
C ALA A 86 -7.86 -11.38 3.67
N ALA A 87 -7.68 -12.51 2.97
CA ALA A 87 -8.01 -13.83 3.49
C ALA A 87 -7.03 -14.35 4.58
N ALA A 88 -5.79 -13.84 4.60
CA ALA A 88 -4.77 -14.23 5.57
C ALA A 88 -4.80 -13.39 6.86
N LEU A 89 -5.53 -12.26 6.87
CA LEU A 89 -5.67 -11.43 8.06
C LEU A 89 -6.49 -12.17 9.14
N PRO A 90 -5.99 -12.26 10.39
CA PRO A 90 -6.76 -12.80 11.50
C PRO A 90 -8.08 -12.04 11.70
N GLY A 91 -9.18 -12.76 11.90
CA GLY A 91 -10.52 -12.17 11.98
C GLY A 91 -10.78 -11.36 13.26
N ASP A 92 -9.88 -11.41 14.23
CA ASP A 92 -9.87 -10.64 15.47
C ASP A 92 -8.99 -9.39 15.39
N TRP A 93 -8.21 -9.20 14.31
CA TRP A 93 -7.50 -7.96 14.08
C TRP A 93 -8.50 -6.86 13.68
N ALA A 94 -8.51 -5.76 14.45
CA ALA A 94 -9.48 -4.63 14.39
C ALA A 94 -10.85 -4.87 15.08
N ARG A 95 -10.88 -5.66 16.16
CA ARG A 95 -12.12 -5.96 16.91
C ARG A 95 -12.64 -4.82 17.80
N ASP A 96 -11.80 -3.84 18.13
CA ASP A 96 -12.16 -2.70 18.96
C ASP A 96 -11.58 -1.38 18.43
N GLU A 97 -12.12 -0.26 18.91
CA GLU A 97 -11.75 1.10 18.49
C GLU A 97 -10.29 1.49 18.81
N ARG A 98 -9.59 0.68 19.62
CA ARG A 98 -8.22 0.93 20.09
C ARG A 98 -7.20 0.08 19.35
N SER A 99 -7.66 -0.95 18.66
CA SER A 99 -6.86 -1.82 17.82
C SER A 99 -6.73 -1.22 16.42
N SER A 100 -5.55 -1.33 15.82
CA SER A 100 -5.37 -0.98 14.41
C SER A 100 -4.66 -2.11 13.68
N CYS A 101 -5.17 -2.44 12.50
CA CYS A 101 -4.56 -3.39 11.59
C CYS A 101 -3.94 -2.62 10.42
N ASN A 102 -2.63 -2.71 10.29
CA ASN A 102 -1.85 -2.06 9.25
C ASN A 102 -1.20 -3.11 8.36
N VAL A 103 -1.38 -2.99 7.05
CA VAL A 103 -0.64 -3.79 6.07
C VAL A 103 0.50 -2.94 5.52
N LEU A 104 1.73 -3.39 5.75
CA LEU A 104 2.94 -2.82 5.18
C LEU A 104 3.28 -3.55 3.89
N TYR A 105 3.12 -2.84 2.78
CA TYR A 105 3.47 -3.33 1.47
C TYR A 105 4.94 -3.04 1.18
N LEU A 106 5.75 -4.10 1.17
CA LEU A 106 7.18 -3.99 0.87
C LEU A 106 7.40 -3.83 -0.63
N LEU A 107 8.44 -3.08 -0.96
CA LEU A 107 8.96 -3.03 -2.32
C LEU A 107 9.55 -4.40 -2.69
N PRO A 108 9.46 -4.86 -3.94
CA PRO A 108 9.92 -6.19 -4.36
C PRO A 108 11.36 -6.50 -3.94
N GLU A 109 12.26 -5.52 -3.99
CA GLU A 109 13.66 -5.63 -3.60
C GLU A 109 13.88 -5.88 -2.10
N ARG A 110 12.89 -5.61 -1.26
CA ARG A 110 12.91 -5.83 0.20
C ARG A 110 11.92 -6.89 0.67
N ALA A 111 11.17 -7.50 -0.24
CA ALA A 111 10.10 -8.43 0.08
C ALA A 111 10.63 -9.82 0.43
N SER A 112 11.33 -9.95 1.57
CA SER A 112 11.82 -11.23 2.10
C SER A 112 11.31 -11.46 3.53
N PRO A 113 11.21 -12.73 3.99
CA PRO A 113 10.90 -13.00 5.39
C PRO A 113 11.92 -12.39 6.36
N ALA A 114 13.19 -12.29 5.95
CA ALA A 114 14.25 -11.69 6.75
C ALA A 114 14.01 -10.20 7.04
N ALA A 115 13.24 -9.50 6.20
CA ALA A 115 12.86 -8.13 6.48
C ALA A 115 12.05 -8.00 7.78
N LEU A 116 11.42 -9.08 8.31
CA LEU A 116 10.79 -9.06 9.64
C LEU A 116 11.80 -8.80 10.75
N GLU A 117 13.00 -9.33 10.63
CA GLU A 117 14.04 -9.22 11.65
C GLU A 117 14.53 -7.77 11.78
N GLU A 118 14.35 -6.96 10.73
CA GLU A 118 14.65 -5.52 10.77
C GLU A 118 13.58 -4.72 11.53
N PHE A 119 12.35 -5.25 11.64
CA PHE A 119 11.30 -4.61 12.40
C PHE A 119 11.38 -5.02 13.88
N ARG A 120 11.37 -4.01 14.76
CA ARG A 120 11.19 -4.23 16.18
C ARG A 120 9.69 -4.22 16.47
N PHE A 121 9.17 -5.37 16.87
CA PHE A 121 7.82 -5.51 17.39
C PHE A 121 7.89 -5.62 18.90
N ASP A 122 6.99 -4.92 19.60
CA ASP A 122 6.74 -5.19 21.00
C ASP A 122 5.70 -6.31 21.12
N PRO A 123 6.10 -7.56 21.45
CA PRO A 123 5.17 -8.68 21.51
C PRO A 123 4.10 -8.54 22.60
N GLU A 124 4.25 -7.58 23.52
CA GLU A 124 3.21 -7.25 24.51
C GLU A 124 2.04 -6.49 23.87
N TYR A 125 2.28 -5.74 22.79
CA TYR A 125 1.31 -4.84 22.16
C TYR A 125 1.11 -5.11 20.67
N GLU A 126 1.84 -6.03 20.07
CA GLU A 126 1.92 -6.19 18.63
C GLU A 126 1.93 -7.65 18.19
N GLU A 127 1.08 -7.94 17.21
CA GLU A 127 1.19 -9.17 16.42
C GLU A 127 1.58 -8.82 15.00
N ALA A 128 2.42 -9.67 14.40
CA ALA A 128 2.83 -9.54 13.02
C ALA A 128 2.75 -10.89 12.32
N CYS A 129 2.26 -10.88 11.09
CA CYS A 129 2.29 -12.03 10.21
C CYS A 129 2.86 -11.63 8.84
N TYR A 130 3.48 -12.59 8.17
CA TYR A 130 3.98 -12.42 6.82
C TYR A 130 3.15 -13.27 5.86
N CYS A 131 2.63 -12.63 4.81
CA CYS A 131 1.92 -13.29 3.73
C CYS A 131 2.51 -12.84 2.40
N ASP A 132 3.14 -13.75 1.68
CA ASP A 132 3.65 -13.56 0.31
C ASP A 132 4.37 -12.21 0.12
N GLY A 133 5.52 -11.99 0.74
CA GLY A 133 6.29 -10.74 0.53
C GLY A 133 5.76 -9.51 1.27
N ARG A 134 4.71 -9.61 2.09
CA ARG A 134 4.05 -8.46 2.71
C ARG A 134 3.81 -8.68 4.20
N PHE A 135 3.93 -7.61 4.97
CA PHE A 135 3.74 -7.65 6.43
C PHE A 135 2.36 -7.15 6.79
N CYS A 136 1.66 -7.89 7.63
CA CYS A 136 0.48 -7.42 8.30
C CYS A 136 0.83 -7.28 9.78
N ARG A 137 0.54 -6.11 10.36
CA ARG A 137 0.84 -5.75 11.75
C ARG A 137 -0.45 -5.32 12.42
N ALA A 138 -0.79 -5.94 13.54
CA ALA A 138 -1.83 -5.47 14.43
C ALA A 138 -1.22 -4.87 15.69
N LEU A 139 -1.72 -3.70 16.08
CA LEU A 139 -1.54 -3.17 17.43
C LEU A 139 -2.68 -3.70 18.30
N ILE A 140 -2.33 -4.50 19.30
CA ILE A 140 -3.21 -5.20 20.24
C ILE A 140 -2.87 -4.66 21.64
N GLY A 141 -3.26 -3.43 21.93
CA GLY A 141 -2.99 -2.85 23.25
C GLY A 141 -4.15 -3.03 24.23
N PRO A 142 -3.91 -3.41 25.50
CA PRO A 142 -4.85 -3.12 26.56
C PRO A 142 -4.95 -1.59 26.75
N THR A 143 -6.08 -1.17 27.31
CA THR A 143 -6.65 0.16 27.53
C THR A 143 -5.74 1.32 28.00
N SER A 144 -4.41 1.19 28.15
CA SER A 144 -3.58 2.17 28.86
C SER A 144 -2.10 2.22 28.49
N VAL A 145 -1.72 2.45 27.22
CA VAL A 145 -0.40 3.06 26.90
C VAL A 145 -0.55 4.04 25.72
N ALA A 146 -1.46 5.00 25.87
CA ALA A 146 -1.29 6.27 25.16
C ALA A 146 -0.26 7.10 25.93
N ALA A 147 0.70 7.67 25.21
CA ALA A 147 1.78 8.56 25.67
C ALA A 147 3.01 7.87 26.31
N ARG A 148 3.96 7.48 25.45
CA ARG A 148 5.39 7.71 25.68
C ARG A 148 6.22 7.42 24.42
N CYS A 149 6.16 8.33 23.44
CA CYS A 149 7.19 8.48 22.42
C CYS A 149 7.34 9.98 22.12
N THR A 150 7.89 10.72 23.08
CA THR A 150 8.59 11.98 22.85
C THR A 150 9.81 12.00 23.76
N SER A 151 10.97 11.79 23.14
CA SER A 151 12.25 12.34 23.59
C SER A 151 13.14 12.39 22.36
#